data_AF-A0A1Z9QRF8-F1
#
_entry.id   AF-A0A1Z9QRF8-F1
#
_cell.length_a   1.000
_cell.length_b   1.000
_cell.length_c   1.000
_cell.angle_alpha   90.00
_cell.angle_beta   90.00
_cell.angle_gamma   90.00
#
_symmetry.space_group_name_H-M   'P 1'
#
loop_
_entity.id
_entity.type
_entity.pdbx_description
1 polymer ?
#
loop_
_entity_poly.entity_id
_entity_poly.type
_entity_poly.pdbx_seq_one_letter_code
_entity_poly.pdbx_strand_id
1 'polypeptide(L)'
;MTEKPHQMGLNAEPHRHQLRQPASRPESLIWANQVVSAAPKRDKMNQCIPIVAALLLTDCLVPQLSNTYVTAQEQANGQTAAGTSVEPISTRPSETDQAPPSKSQLPRPGSPEDSATPQPRDTATQAEIDAAVNAYVSPATITRRALSPPPGGTAISKDHLWIDSKNKQVILDGYVAMTDGPLEMFACPEGTKEHESIIGTLARSKEVHAALLAVGAMRGTPVEFLPKFVPATGQRIRLWVCYRDKDGNFQAIDGRRWVKKASTGKQMEPDWVFSGSGFWKDPESGKEFYRADSGDMICVSNFNSAMMDIPVASSAEAGDLLYLPFTERIPPQGTPLRLVLIPIPLPTDKPIKPGSQPDTKTPPTKSIMPLKNKAVSKSIGKTTPDSNTKNGK
;
A
#
# COMPACT_ATOMS: atom_id res chain seq x y z
N MET A 1 -6.10 -9.87 -79.83
CA MET A 1 -6.46 -11.29 -79.71
C MET A 1 -6.91 -11.50 -78.28
N THR A 2 -8.21 -11.70 -77.98
CA THR A 2 -9.08 -12.85 -78.30
C THR A 2 -8.65 -14.12 -77.54
N GLU A 3 -9.49 -14.88 -76.83
CA GLU A 3 -10.92 -14.71 -76.47
C GLU A 3 -11.33 -15.67 -75.32
N LYS A 4 -12.57 -15.56 -74.80
CA LYS A 4 -13.31 -16.65 -74.08
C LYS A 4 -13.99 -17.56 -75.15
N PRO A 5 -14.54 -18.79 -74.89
CA PRO A 5 -15.32 -19.17 -73.69
C PRO A 5 -15.44 -20.70 -73.33
N HIS A 6 -16.38 -21.01 -72.40
CA HIS A 6 -17.26 -22.22 -72.36
C HIS A 6 -16.65 -23.63 -72.11
N GLN A 7 -17.37 -24.69 -71.71
CA GLN A 7 -18.82 -24.99 -71.43
C GLN A 7 -18.89 -26.18 -70.41
N MET A 8 -20.01 -26.90 -70.19
CA MET A 8 -21.23 -26.55 -69.42
C MET A 8 -22.13 -27.80 -69.26
N GLY A 9 -22.67 -28.08 -68.07
CA GLY A 9 -23.72 -29.08 -67.80
C GLY A 9 -24.10 -29.09 -66.31
N LEU A 10 -25.35 -29.05 -65.82
CA LEU A 10 -26.65 -29.59 -66.26
C LEU A 10 -26.68 -31.14 -66.20
N ASN A 11 -27.54 -31.85 -65.47
CA ASN A 11 -28.66 -31.55 -64.52
C ASN A 11 -28.69 -32.69 -63.44
N ALA A 12 -29.60 -32.85 -62.45
CA ALA A 12 -30.92 -32.26 -62.13
C ALA A 12 -31.25 -32.38 -60.61
N GLU A 13 -32.47 -31.97 -60.21
CA GLU A 13 -33.21 -32.42 -59.00
C GLU A 13 -34.56 -33.03 -59.48
N PRO A 14 -35.32 -33.82 -58.69
CA PRO A 14 -36.43 -33.20 -57.94
C PRO A 14 -36.94 -33.93 -56.64
N HIS A 15 -37.42 -33.15 -55.66
CA HIS A 15 -38.70 -33.30 -54.90
C HIS A 15 -39.08 -34.62 -54.12
N ARG A 16 -39.85 -34.63 -53.00
CA ARG A 16 -40.43 -33.62 -52.06
C ARG A 16 -41.17 -34.29 -50.87
N HIS A 17 -41.50 -33.49 -49.83
CA HIS A 17 -42.47 -33.64 -48.69
C HIS A 17 -41.82 -33.90 -47.30
N GLN A 18 -41.93 -33.03 -46.27
CA GLN A 18 -43.09 -32.42 -45.53
C GLN A 18 -43.79 -33.44 -44.59
N LEU A 19 -44.16 -33.16 -43.31
CA LEU A 19 -44.68 -31.95 -42.61
C LEU A 19 -44.10 -31.78 -41.17
N ARG A 20 -43.77 -30.57 -40.66
CA ARG A 20 -44.55 -29.65 -39.76
C ARG A 20 -45.10 -30.27 -38.44
N GLN A 21 -44.57 -29.90 -37.25
CA GLN A 21 -45.01 -28.81 -36.30
C GLN A 21 -46.19 -29.23 -35.38
N PRO A 22 -46.49 -28.59 -34.20
CA PRO A 22 -46.02 -27.31 -33.65
C PRO A 22 -45.54 -27.36 -32.16
N ALA A 23 -45.56 -26.24 -31.43
CA ALA A 23 -45.22 -26.10 -30.00
C ALA A 23 -46.21 -25.19 -29.23
N SER A 24 -46.31 -25.32 -27.89
CA SER A 24 -47.08 -24.42 -27.02
C SER A 24 -46.60 -24.40 -25.55
N ARG A 25 -47.08 -23.37 -24.81
CA ARG A 25 -46.92 -23.01 -23.37
C ARG A 25 -48.17 -22.17 -23.00
N PRO A 26 -48.43 -21.78 -21.73
CA PRO A 26 -48.07 -22.36 -20.42
C PRO A 26 -49.33 -22.56 -19.54
N GLU A 27 -49.21 -22.97 -18.26
CA GLU A 27 -50.18 -22.57 -17.20
C GLU A 27 -49.63 -22.73 -15.77
N SER A 28 -50.35 -22.23 -14.75
CA SER A 28 -49.88 -22.15 -13.35
C SER A 28 -50.98 -21.94 -12.30
N LEU A 29 -51.01 -22.75 -11.22
CA LEU A 29 -51.67 -22.57 -9.90
C LEU A 29 -50.87 -23.48 -8.91
N ILE A 30 -50.37 -23.14 -7.70
CA ILE A 30 -50.85 -22.45 -6.48
C ILE A 30 -51.25 -23.45 -5.35
N TRP A 31 -50.63 -23.28 -4.16
CA TRP A 31 -50.90 -23.92 -2.84
C TRP A 31 -50.55 -25.43 -2.68
N ALA A 32 -50.15 -25.94 -1.50
CA ALA A 32 -49.84 -25.33 -0.18
C ALA A 32 -48.79 -26.15 0.63
N ASN A 33 -48.41 -25.65 1.82
CA ASN A 33 -47.46 -26.26 2.77
C ASN A 33 -47.88 -27.66 3.28
N GLN A 34 -46.91 -28.52 3.65
CA GLN A 34 -46.70 -28.88 5.06
C GLN A 34 -45.28 -29.47 5.34
N VAL A 35 -44.81 -29.35 6.58
CA VAL A 35 -43.54 -29.89 7.11
C VAL A 35 -43.83 -31.17 7.93
N VAL A 36 -42.95 -32.18 7.87
CA VAL A 36 -42.61 -33.09 8.99
C VAL A 36 -41.30 -33.84 8.73
N SER A 37 -40.61 -34.24 9.81
CA SER A 37 -39.30 -34.90 9.82
C SER A 37 -39.39 -36.43 9.89
N ALA A 38 -38.43 -37.15 9.30
CA ALA A 38 -38.09 -38.52 9.70
C ALA A 38 -36.63 -38.92 9.32
N ALA A 39 -35.88 -39.41 10.31
CA ALA A 39 -34.78 -40.37 10.13
C ALA A 39 -35.25 -41.71 10.74
N PRO A 40 -34.70 -42.88 10.36
CA PRO A 40 -33.47 -43.41 10.98
C PRO A 40 -32.62 -44.25 9.96
N LYS A 41 -31.59 -45.07 10.26
CA LYS A 41 -31.09 -45.74 11.48
C LYS A 41 -29.54 -45.73 11.56
N ARG A 42 -29.03 -46.04 12.76
CA ARG A 42 -27.63 -46.42 13.02
C ARG A 42 -27.49 -47.95 13.04
N ASP A 43 -26.30 -48.48 12.78
CA ASP A 43 -25.97 -49.88 13.03
C ASP A 43 -24.69 -50.05 13.87
N LYS A 44 -24.40 -51.30 14.27
CA LYS A 44 -23.75 -51.64 15.55
C LYS A 44 -22.26 -51.34 15.70
N MET A 45 -21.99 -50.56 16.75
CA MET A 45 -20.95 -50.75 17.78
C MET A 45 -20.21 -52.10 17.77
N ASN A 46 -18.88 -52.05 17.86
CA ASN A 46 -18.02 -53.17 18.27
C ASN A 46 -16.93 -52.65 19.24
N GLN A 47 -16.51 -53.45 20.22
CA GLN A 47 -15.69 -53.01 21.36
C GLN A 47 -14.21 -53.42 21.22
N CYS A 48 -13.29 -52.58 21.71
CA CYS A 48 -11.98 -52.99 22.23
C CYS A 48 -11.38 -51.89 23.12
N ILE A 49 -10.97 -52.23 24.35
CA ILE A 49 -10.20 -51.38 25.29
C ILE A 49 -9.08 -52.24 25.87
N PRO A 50 -7.81 -51.84 25.69
CA PRO A 50 -6.92 -51.53 26.83
C PRO A 50 -6.16 -50.19 26.59
N ILE A 51 -5.47 -49.56 27.55
CA ILE A 51 -5.21 -49.87 28.97
C ILE A 51 -5.12 -48.54 29.76
N VAL A 52 -5.27 -48.59 31.09
CA VAL A 52 -5.12 -47.40 31.96
C VAL A 52 -3.65 -47.16 32.32
N ALA A 53 -3.18 -45.92 32.20
CA ALA A 53 -1.93 -45.45 32.79
C ALA A 53 -2.10 -44.01 33.31
N ALA A 54 -2.53 -43.89 34.58
CA ALA A 54 -2.46 -42.62 35.30
C ALA A 54 -1.08 -42.51 35.98
N LEU A 55 -0.47 -41.33 35.95
CA LEU A 55 0.70 -40.99 36.75
C LEU A 55 0.48 -39.64 37.44
N LEU A 56 1.05 -39.51 38.63
CA LEU A 56 0.57 -38.60 39.67
C LEU A 56 1.29 -37.25 39.68
N LEU A 57 0.64 -36.30 40.38
CA LEU A 57 1.21 -35.04 40.85
C LEU A 57 2.52 -35.28 41.62
N THR A 58 3.48 -34.38 41.42
CA THR A 58 4.50 -34.05 42.43
C THR A 58 4.71 -32.54 42.41
N ASP A 59 4.36 -31.87 43.51
CA ASP A 59 4.62 -30.45 43.73
C ASP A 59 6.14 -30.15 43.81
N CYS A 60 6.52 -28.94 43.41
CA CYS A 60 7.77 -28.32 43.85
C CYS A 60 7.54 -26.82 44.09
N LEU A 61 8.16 -26.30 45.15
CA LEU A 61 7.80 -25.02 45.75
C LEU A 61 8.20 -23.81 44.89
N VAL A 62 7.36 -22.77 44.95
CA VAL A 62 7.76 -21.38 44.75
C VAL A 62 8.42 -20.86 46.04
N PRO A 63 9.64 -20.30 45.98
CA PRO A 63 10.13 -19.39 47.00
C PRO A 63 9.89 -17.93 46.57
N GLN A 64 9.04 -17.20 47.29
CA GLN A 64 9.09 -15.74 47.23
C GLN A 64 10.23 -15.24 48.12
N LEU A 65 11.04 -14.30 47.61
CA LEU A 65 11.76 -13.34 48.44
C LEU A 65 11.58 -11.94 47.84
N SER A 66 11.38 -10.96 48.73
CA SER A 66 10.89 -9.63 48.36
C SER A 66 11.96 -8.56 48.43
N ASN A 67 11.81 -7.55 47.57
CA ASN A 67 12.33 -6.19 47.70
C ASN A 67 13.81 -5.96 48.03
N THR A 68 14.52 -5.41 47.04
CA THR A 68 15.10 -4.06 47.24
C THR A 68 14.95 -3.22 45.98
N TYR A 69 14.46 -1.99 46.13
CA TYR A 69 14.54 -0.98 45.06
C TYR A 69 15.96 -0.39 45.07
N VAL A 70 16.64 -0.39 43.92
CA VAL A 70 17.83 0.41 43.68
C VAL A 70 17.71 1.04 42.29
N THR A 71 17.71 2.37 42.22
CA THR A 71 17.77 3.12 40.97
C THR A 71 19.17 3.06 40.37
N ALA A 72 19.26 2.72 39.08
CA ALA A 72 20.50 2.73 38.32
C ALA A 72 20.53 3.95 37.39
N GLN A 73 21.44 4.89 37.64
CA GLN A 73 21.90 5.82 36.60
C GLN A 73 23.05 5.18 35.81
N GLU A 74 22.89 5.17 34.49
CA GLU A 74 23.90 5.63 33.54
C GLU A 74 25.38 5.56 33.96
N GLN A 75 26.14 4.62 33.36
CA GLN A 75 27.56 4.81 33.09
C GLN A 75 27.93 4.29 31.69
N ALA A 76 28.80 5.03 31.01
CA ALA A 76 29.26 4.72 29.66
C ALA A 76 30.60 3.97 29.64
N ASN A 77 30.69 3.05 28.67
CA ASN A 77 31.84 2.67 27.85
C ASN A 77 33.24 3.25 28.21
N GLY A 78 34.27 2.39 28.32
CA GLY A 78 35.66 2.85 28.35
C GLY A 78 36.74 1.81 28.70
N GLN A 79 37.16 0.99 27.73
CA GLN A 79 38.45 0.28 27.77
C GLN A 79 39.33 0.71 26.60
N THR A 80 40.61 0.98 26.85
CA THR A 80 41.83 0.49 26.14
C THR A 80 43.06 1.26 26.70
N ALA A 81 44.28 0.75 26.50
CA ALA A 81 45.46 1.08 27.32
C ALA A 81 46.69 1.57 26.53
N ALA A 82 47.76 1.86 27.30
CA ALA A 82 49.17 2.03 26.94
C ALA A 82 49.64 3.40 26.39
N GLY A 83 50.74 3.92 26.97
CA GLY A 83 51.40 5.17 26.57
C GLY A 83 52.18 5.83 27.72
N THR A 84 53.32 5.26 28.13
CA THR A 84 54.10 5.76 29.29
C THR A 84 55.19 6.76 28.90
N SER A 85 55.14 7.99 29.42
CA SER A 85 56.32 8.87 29.53
C SER A 85 56.20 9.86 30.69
N VAL A 86 57.26 9.91 31.49
CA VAL A 86 57.45 10.46 32.84
C VAL A 86 57.14 11.97 33.01
N GLU A 87 56.76 12.33 34.25
CA GLU A 87 56.61 13.65 34.89
C GLU A 87 57.93 14.50 34.95
N PRO A 88 58.00 15.78 35.45
CA PRO A 88 57.35 16.29 36.69
C PRO A 88 56.89 17.76 36.82
N ILE A 89 56.01 18.00 37.81
CA ILE A 89 55.97 19.12 38.81
C ILE A 89 56.24 20.59 38.34
N SER A 90 55.28 21.51 38.54
CA SER A 90 55.32 22.56 39.62
C SER A 90 54.20 23.63 39.61
N THR A 91 53.79 24.05 40.82
CA THR A 91 53.26 25.36 41.28
C THR A 91 52.43 26.31 40.38
N ARG A 92 51.17 26.52 40.79
CA ARG A 92 50.51 27.77 41.31
C ARG A 92 50.72 29.17 40.65
N PRO A 93 49.78 30.14 40.89
CA PRO A 93 49.43 31.18 39.90
C PRO A 93 49.85 32.62 40.28
N SER A 94 49.62 33.59 39.37
CA SER A 94 48.80 34.81 39.63
C SER A 94 48.74 35.80 38.46
N GLU A 95 47.74 36.70 38.52
CA GLU A 95 47.74 38.12 38.09
C GLU A 95 47.85 38.56 36.60
N THR A 96 46.66 38.87 36.06
CA THR A 96 46.22 40.16 35.42
C THR A 96 46.93 40.81 34.22
N ASP A 97 46.07 41.19 33.25
CA ASP A 97 46.10 42.37 32.38
C ASP A 97 47.35 42.74 31.56
N GLN A 98 47.26 42.48 30.25
CA GLN A 98 47.07 43.58 29.28
C GLN A 98 46.53 43.08 27.92
N ALA A 99 46.03 44.01 27.09
CA ALA A 99 45.18 43.72 25.93
C ALA A 99 45.93 43.70 24.56
N PRO A 100 45.50 42.88 23.59
CA PRO A 100 45.97 42.94 22.21
C PRO A 100 45.21 44.00 21.37
N PRO A 101 45.84 44.58 20.32
CA PRO A 101 45.28 45.72 19.58
C PRO A 101 44.49 45.36 18.30
N SER A 102 43.88 46.41 17.71
CA SER A 102 43.49 46.54 16.29
C SER A 102 42.45 45.56 15.72
N LYS A 103 41.17 45.97 15.74
CA LYS A 103 40.15 45.48 14.79
C LYS A 103 40.15 46.35 13.53
N SER A 104 40.27 45.73 12.35
CA SER A 104 39.98 46.40 11.08
C SER A 104 38.49 46.74 10.98
N GLN A 105 38.16 47.97 10.61
CA GLN A 105 36.80 48.48 10.63
C GLN A 105 36.15 48.37 9.23
N LEU A 106 35.05 47.61 9.14
CA LEU A 106 34.26 47.48 7.92
C LEU A 106 33.57 48.81 7.54
N PRO A 107 33.34 49.08 6.24
CA PRO A 107 32.72 50.32 5.78
C PRO A 107 31.28 50.46 6.32
N ARG A 108 30.91 51.69 6.69
CA ARG A 108 29.61 52.00 7.26
C ARG A 108 28.53 52.01 6.16
N PRO A 109 27.37 51.37 6.35
CA PRO A 109 26.25 51.50 5.42
C PRO A 109 25.81 52.97 5.27
N GLY A 110 25.46 53.36 4.05
CA GLY A 110 24.82 54.65 3.78
C GLY A 110 23.38 54.71 4.31
N SER A 111 22.87 55.92 4.50
CA SER A 111 21.46 56.12 4.86
C SER A 111 20.54 55.59 3.76
N PRO A 112 19.41 54.92 4.09
CA PRO A 112 18.44 54.49 3.09
C PRO A 112 17.65 55.69 2.56
N GLU A 113 17.90 56.06 1.30
CA GLU A 113 16.92 56.82 0.51
C GLU A 113 15.80 55.88 0.00
N ASP A 114 14.71 56.49 -0.48
CA ASP A 114 13.43 55.81 -0.64
C ASP A 114 13.45 54.71 -1.73
N SER A 115 13.04 53.50 -1.37
CA SER A 115 13.00 52.33 -2.25
C SER A 115 12.07 51.26 -1.65
N ALA A 116 10.77 51.56 -1.65
CA ALA A 116 9.70 50.72 -1.10
C ALA A 116 9.47 49.40 -1.88
N THR A 117 10.45 48.49 -1.84
CA THR A 117 10.24 47.06 -2.16
C THR A 117 9.77 46.35 -0.89
N PRO A 118 8.62 45.65 -0.89
CA PRO A 118 8.19 44.89 0.28
C PRO A 118 9.21 43.82 0.65
N GLN A 119 9.74 43.90 1.88
CA GLN A 119 10.52 42.80 2.47
C GLN A 119 9.65 41.54 2.52
N PRO A 120 10.21 40.34 2.22
CA PRO A 120 9.49 39.09 2.45
C PRO A 120 9.10 38.96 3.93
N ARG A 121 7.91 38.42 4.20
CA ARG A 121 7.43 38.18 5.56
C ARG A 121 7.66 36.71 5.91
N ASP A 122 8.47 36.45 6.93
CA ASP A 122 8.83 35.08 7.34
C ASP A 122 7.72 34.33 8.11
N THR A 123 6.57 34.97 8.37
CA THR A 123 5.43 34.37 9.07
C THR A 123 4.11 34.70 8.37
N ALA A 124 3.35 33.68 8.00
CA ALA A 124 1.97 33.81 7.52
C ALA A 124 1.01 34.09 8.68
N THR A 125 -0.02 34.90 8.45
CA THR A 125 -1.09 35.14 9.43
C THR A 125 -2.03 33.94 9.55
N GLN A 126 -2.73 33.81 10.67
CA GLN A 126 -3.73 32.74 10.85
C GLN A 126 -4.79 32.74 9.73
N ALA A 127 -5.22 33.91 9.26
CA ALA A 127 -6.18 34.00 8.16
C ALA A 127 -5.62 33.48 6.82
N GLU A 128 -4.33 33.63 6.57
CA GLU A 128 -3.66 33.08 5.38
C GLU A 128 -3.48 31.55 5.51
N ILE A 129 -3.19 31.06 6.73
CA ILE A 129 -3.14 29.62 7.04
C ILE A 129 -4.54 28.99 6.86
N ASP A 130 -5.58 29.59 7.45
CA ASP A 130 -6.96 29.12 7.34
C ASP A 130 -7.44 29.14 5.88
N ALA A 131 -7.11 30.19 5.12
CA ALA A 131 -7.43 30.26 3.69
C ALA A 131 -6.72 29.17 2.88
N ALA A 132 -5.44 28.90 3.16
CA ALA A 132 -4.67 27.84 2.51
C ALA A 132 -5.21 26.44 2.85
N VAL A 133 -5.56 26.18 4.11
CA VAL A 133 -6.16 24.91 4.56
C VAL A 133 -7.55 24.71 3.94
N ASN A 134 -8.40 25.75 3.89
CA ASN A 134 -9.71 25.67 3.24
C ASN A 134 -9.63 25.52 1.71
N ALA A 135 -8.54 25.98 1.07
CA ALA A 135 -8.27 25.79 -0.35
C ALA A 135 -7.59 24.44 -0.69
N TYR A 136 -7.02 23.74 0.30
CA TYR A 136 -6.23 22.53 0.09
C TYR A 136 -7.11 21.35 -0.35
N VAL A 137 -6.78 20.79 -1.52
CA VAL A 137 -7.40 19.56 -2.03
C VAL A 137 -6.39 18.43 -1.90
N SER A 138 -6.60 17.52 -0.95
CA SER A 138 -5.65 16.45 -0.67
C SER A 138 -5.37 15.57 -1.90
N PRO A 139 -4.14 15.03 -2.06
CA PRO A 139 -3.80 14.05 -3.09
C PRO A 139 -4.77 12.87 -3.19
N ALA A 140 -5.29 12.41 -2.05
CA ALA A 140 -6.34 11.40 -1.98
C ALA A 140 -7.64 11.84 -2.67
N THR A 141 -8.06 13.09 -2.46
CA THR A 141 -9.22 13.71 -3.11
C THR A 141 -8.99 13.95 -4.60
N ILE A 142 -7.77 14.34 -5.01
CA ILE A 142 -7.38 14.44 -6.42
C ILE A 142 -7.48 13.06 -7.09
N THR A 143 -6.93 12.02 -6.45
CA THR A 143 -6.96 10.63 -6.93
C THR A 143 -8.39 10.11 -7.08
N ARG A 144 -9.23 10.28 -6.05
CA ARG A 144 -10.67 9.97 -6.10
C ARG A 144 -11.40 10.68 -7.23
N ARG A 145 -11.01 11.90 -7.59
CA ARG A 145 -11.59 12.67 -8.71
C ARG A 145 -11.01 12.30 -10.07
N ALA A 146 -9.77 11.84 -10.15
CA ALA A 146 -9.06 11.55 -11.40
C ALA A 146 -9.33 10.14 -11.97
N LEU A 147 -9.45 9.12 -11.11
CA LEU A 147 -9.45 7.72 -11.53
C LEU A 147 -10.85 7.09 -11.56
N SER A 148 -11.12 6.31 -12.61
CA SER A 148 -12.31 5.45 -12.76
C SER A 148 -12.01 4.02 -12.28
N PRO A 149 -13.03 3.23 -11.90
CA PRO A 149 -12.85 1.81 -11.58
C PRO A 149 -12.14 1.02 -12.70
N PRO A 150 -11.31 0.02 -12.38
CA PRO A 150 -10.64 -0.81 -13.37
C PRO A 150 -11.66 -1.70 -14.11
N PRO A 151 -11.49 -1.94 -15.43
CA PRO A 151 -12.36 -2.84 -16.17
C PRO A 151 -12.23 -4.27 -15.64
N GLY A 152 -13.37 -4.91 -15.35
CA GLY A 152 -13.41 -6.29 -14.82
C GLY A 152 -13.16 -6.42 -13.32
N GLY A 153 -12.83 -5.34 -12.61
CA GLY A 153 -12.66 -5.36 -11.15
C GLY A 153 -13.99 -5.31 -10.39
N THR A 154 -14.22 -6.27 -9.51
CA THR A 154 -15.31 -6.26 -8.52
C THR A 154 -14.87 -5.45 -7.31
N ALA A 155 -15.63 -4.42 -6.93
CA ALA A 155 -15.30 -3.57 -5.78
C ALA A 155 -15.49 -4.33 -4.45
N ILE A 156 -14.57 -4.13 -3.51
CA ILE A 156 -14.67 -4.67 -2.13
C ILE A 156 -15.13 -3.59 -1.16
N SER A 157 -14.62 -2.36 -1.30
CA SER A 157 -15.00 -1.22 -0.47
C SER A 157 -15.28 0.02 -1.33
N LYS A 158 -15.69 1.12 -0.68
CA LYS A 158 -15.84 2.42 -1.34
C LYS A 158 -14.48 3.09 -1.59
N ASP A 159 -13.43 2.61 -0.94
CA ASP A 159 -12.14 3.29 -0.80
C ASP A 159 -11.18 2.88 -1.92
N HIS A 160 -11.75 2.80 -3.14
CA HIS A 160 -11.06 2.47 -4.40
C HIS A 160 -10.23 1.17 -4.32
N LEU A 161 -10.87 0.09 -3.88
CA LEU A 161 -10.31 -1.26 -3.81
C LEU A 161 -11.17 -2.26 -4.61
N TRP A 162 -10.52 -3.03 -5.48
CA TRP A 162 -11.15 -4.04 -6.34
C TRP A 162 -10.37 -5.35 -6.38
N ILE A 163 -11.08 -6.45 -6.65
CA ILE A 163 -10.48 -7.73 -7.06
C ILE A 163 -10.86 -8.07 -8.50
N ASP A 164 -9.88 -8.56 -9.24
CA ASP A 164 -10.09 -9.23 -10.52
C ASP A 164 -9.82 -10.72 -10.32
N SER A 165 -10.90 -11.44 -10.02
CA SER A 165 -10.89 -12.87 -9.70
C SER A 165 -10.51 -13.78 -10.87
N LYS A 166 -10.49 -13.23 -12.11
CA LYS A 166 -10.07 -13.93 -13.33
C LYS A 166 -8.54 -13.91 -13.45
N ASN A 167 -7.94 -12.72 -13.36
CA ASN A 167 -6.49 -12.54 -13.46
C ASN A 167 -5.77 -12.69 -12.11
N LYS A 168 -6.51 -12.95 -11.02
CA LYS A 168 -6.01 -13.19 -9.65
C LYS A 168 -5.20 -12.02 -9.09
N GLN A 169 -5.71 -10.81 -9.27
CA GLN A 169 -5.04 -9.57 -8.87
C GLN A 169 -5.94 -8.68 -8.01
N VAL A 170 -5.35 -8.05 -6.99
CA VAL A 170 -5.95 -6.97 -6.21
C VAL A 170 -5.53 -5.64 -6.84
N ILE A 171 -6.46 -4.71 -6.96
CA ILE A 171 -6.25 -3.41 -7.60
C ILE A 171 -6.69 -2.34 -6.60
N LEU A 172 -5.83 -1.36 -6.31
CA LEU A 172 -6.15 -0.27 -5.39
C LEU A 172 -5.56 1.06 -5.86
N ASP A 173 -6.26 2.16 -5.60
CA ASP A 173 -5.78 3.50 -5.94
C ASP A 173 -4.99 4.15 -4.80
N GLY A 174 -4.11 5.08 -5.19
CA GLY A 174 -3.30 5.87 -4.27
C GLY A 174 -2.63 7.03 -4.99
N TYR A 175 -1.64 7.63 -4.33
CA TYR A 175 -0.84 8.72 -4.84
C TYR A 175 0.59 8.62 -4.31
N VAL A 176 1.55 9.27 -4.98
CA VAL A 176 2.89 9.45 -4.40
C VAL A 176 2.77 10.35 -3.16
N ALA A 177 3.04 9.78 -1.99
CA ALA A 177 3.08 10.52 -0.72
C ALA A 177 4.45 11.14 -0.47
N MET A 178 5.54 10.47 -0.87
CA MET A 178 6.92 10.93 -0.66
C MET A 178 7.84 10.52 -1.82
N THR A 179 8.88 11.32 -2.08
CA THR A 179 9.86 11.08 -3.17
C THR A 179 11.31 11.02 -2.70
N ASP A 180 11.63 11.46 -1.49
CA ASP A 180 12.97 11.41 -0.88
C ASP A 180 12.84 11.30 0.65
N GLY A 181 13.89 10.86 1.35
CA GLY A 181 13.89 10.57 2.79
C GLY A 181 14.16 9.10 3.12
N PRO A 182 14.19 8.71 4.41
CA PRO A 182 14.27 7.31 4.81
C PRO A 182 12.93 6.59 4.59
N LEU A 183 12.96 5.26 4.34
CA LEU A 183 11.75 4.46 4.20
C LEU A 183 11.63 3.39 5.29
N GLU A 184 10.55 3.46 6.05
CA GLU A 184 9.96 2.29 6.69
C GLU A 184 9.06 1.52 5.70
N MET A 185 8.35 2.26 4.83
CA MET A 185 7.22 1.77 4.06
C MET A 185 7.38 2.00 2.56
N PHE A 186 6.91 1.05 1.77
CA PHE A 186 6.60 1.30 0.36
C PHE A 186 5.23 1.98 0.21
N ALA A 187 4.22 1.51 0.96
CA ALA A 187 2.88 2.07 0.93
C ALA A 187 2.16 1.96 2.29
N CYS A 188 1.38 2.98 2.64
CA CYS A 188 0.51 3.05 3.81
C CYS A 188 -0.92 3.51 3.42
N PRO A 189 -1.94 3.37 4.28
CA PRO A 189 -3.22 4.06 4.13
C PRO A 189 -3.07 5.59 4.21
N GLU A 190 -3.96 6.35 3.58
CA GLU A 190 -4.05 7.80 3.78
C GLU A 190 -4.32 8.14 5.26
N GLY A 191 -3.75 9.26 5.73
CA GLY A 191 -3.83 9.72 7.11
C GLY A 191 -3.01 8.89 8.10
N THR A 192 -1.92 8.25 7.66
CA THR A 192 -1.04 7.44 8.51
C THR A 192 0.45 7.77 8.33
N LYS A 193 1.25 6.84 7.79
CA LYS A 193 2.73 6.89 7.68
C LYS A 193 3.23 7.55 6.39
N GLU A 194 2.52 8.57 5.90
CA GLU A 194 2.80 9.21 4.60
C GLU A 194 4.16 9.95 4.53
N HIS A 195 4.75 10.26 5.69
CA HIS A 195 6.06 10.90 5.85
C HIS A 195 7.25 9.91 5.81
N GLU A 196 6.97 8.62 5.67
CA GLU A 196 7.95 7.52 5.61
C GLU A 196 7.54 6.43 4.59
N SER A 197 6.57 6.78 3.72
CA SER A 197 5.97 5.92 2.68
C SER A 197 6.08 6.57 1.31
N ILE A 198 6.52 5.84 0.29
CA ILE A 198 6.47 6.35 -1.10
C ILE A 198 5.02 6.61 -1.53
N ILE A 199 4.07 5.77 -1.09
CA ILE A 199 2.68 5.78 -1.58
C ILE A 199 1.66 5.88 -0.44
N GLY A 200 0.75 6.85 -0.55
CA GLY A 200 -0.49 6.90 0.22
C GLY A 200 -1.60 6.19 -0.55
N THR A 201 -2.24 5.19 0.05
CA THR A 201 -3.31 4.40 -0.56
C THR A 201 -4.67 4.79 -0.01
N LEU A 202 -5.71 4.74 -0.85
CA LEU A 202 -7.07 5.08 -0.41
C LEU A 202 -7.68 3.97 0.46
N ALA A 203 -7.36 2.71 0.15
CA ALA A 203 -7.85 1.54 0.86
C ALA A 203 -7.19 1.35 2.23
N ARG A 204 -7.92 0.71 3.17
CA ARG A 204 -7.38 0.35 4.50
C ARG A 204 -6.73 -1.03 4.47
N SER A 205 -5.66 -1.23 5.26
CA SER A 205 -4.86 -2.46 5.26
C SER A 205 -5.69 -3.73 5.49
N LYS A 206 -6.67 -3.71 6.39
CA LYS A 206 -7.61 -4.84 6.60
C LYS A 206 -8.39 -5.25 5.36
N GLU A 207 -8.72 -4.29 4.49
CA GLU A 207 -9.47 -4.53 3.27
C GLU A 207 -8.56 -5.12 2.19
N VAL A 208 -7.33 -4.61 2.09
CA VAL A 208 -6.30 -5.17 1.17
C VAL A 208 -5.94 -6.61 1.58
N HIS A 209 -5.86 -6.91 2.88
CA HIS A 209 -5.73 -8.28 3.38
C HIS A 209 -6.89 -9.17 2.92
N ALA A 210 -8.14 -8.71 3.10
CA ALA A 210 -9.33 -9.45 2.66
C ALA A 210 -9.37 -9.65 1.14
N ALA A 211 -8.93 -8.65 0.36
CA ALA A 211 -8.81 -8.72 -1.08
C ALA A 211 -7.76 -9.74 -1.54
N LEU A 212 -6.60 -9.79 -0.88
CA LEU A 212 -5.54 -10.76 -1.14
C LEU A 212 -6.03 -12.19 -0.87
N LEU A 213 -6.73 -12.43 0.25
CA LEU A 213 -7.39 -13.71 0.51
C LEU A 213 -8.46 -14.05 -0.54
N ALA A 214 -9.25 -13.08 -0.98
CA ALA A 214 -10.31 -13.29 -1.98
C ALA A 214 -9.80 -13.65 -3.39
N VAL A 215 -8.60 -13.19 -3.77
CA VAL A 215 -7.92 -13.68 -4.99
C VAL A 215 -7.15 -14.99 -4.78
N GLY A 216 -7.12 -15.53 -3.56
CA GLY A 216 -6.48 -16.81 -3.22
C GLY A 216 -5.02 -16.71 -2.81
N ALA A 217 -4.55 -15.54 -2.37
CA ALA A 217 -3.22 -15.39 -1.80
C ALA A 217 -3.13 -16.08 -0.42
N MET A 218 -2.05 -16.84 -0.19
CA MET A 218 -1.80 -17.49 1.10
C MET A 218 -0.96 -16.57 2.00
N ARG A 219 -1.53 -16.17 3.14
CA ARG A 219 -0.79 -15.47 4.20
C ARG A 219 0.22 -16.40 4.88
N GLY A 220 1.32 -15.84 5.37
CA GLY A 220 2.22 -16.51 6.31
C GLY A 220 2.12 -15.91 7.71
N THR A 221 3.23 -15.34 8.17
CA THR A 221 3.44 -14.73 9.49
C THR A 221 4.20 -13.40 9.35
N PRO A 222 3.95 -12.40 10.22
CA PRO A 222 4.86 -11.27 10.42
C PRO A 222 6.26 -11.71 10.87
N VAL A 223 7.18 -10.75 10.94
CA VAL A 223 8.49 -10.89 11.57
C VAL A 223 8.36 -11.19 13.07
N GLU A 224 9.26 -12.03 13.60
CA GLU A 224 9.51 -12.17 15.03
C GLU A 224 10.94 -11.70 15.33
N PHE A 225 11.14 -10.91 16.39
CA PHE A 225 12.46 -10.40 16.78
C PHE A 225 13.08 -11.16 17.95
N LEU A 226 12.26 -11.63 18.88
CA LEU A 226 12.66 -12.28 20.14
C LEU A 226 11.96 -13.64 20.27
N PRO A 227 12.62 -14.68 20.82
CA PRO A 227 14.00 -14.69 21.34
C PRO A 227 15.07 -14.75 20.24
N LYS A 228 14.68 -14.89 18.96
CA LYS A 228 15.56 -14.91 17.80
C LYS A 228 14.83 -14.27 16.62
N PHE A 229 15.56 -13.56 15.75
CA PHE A 229 15.00 -13.05 14.51
C PHE A 229 14.49 -14.18 13.59
N VAL A 230 13.22 -14.10 13.19
CA VAL A 230 12.58 -14.89 12.15
C VAL A 230 11.96 -13.91 11.13
N PRO A 231 12.39 -13.91 9.86
CA PRO A 231 11.84 -12.99 8.86
C PRO A 231 10.37 -13.27 8.59
N ALA A 232 9.64 -12.24 8.15
CA ALA A 232 8.27 -12.38 7.68
C ALA A 232 8.15 -13.46 6.59
N THR A 233 7.05 -14.23 6.64
CA THR A 233 6.78 -15.36 5.73
C THR A 233 5.45 -15.16 5.00
N GLY A 234 5.28 -15.84 3.87
CA GLY A 234 4.00 -15.84 3.13
C GLY A 234 4.19 -16.06 1.64
N GLN A 235 3.09 -16.04 0.89
CA GLN A 235 3.17 -16.04 -0.56
C GLN A 235 3.75 -14.70 -1.04
N ARG A 236 4.76 -14.75 -1.92
CA ARG A 236 5.33 -13.55 -2.54
C ARG A 236 4.30 -12.86 -3.43
N ILE A 237 4.30 -11.53 -3.45
CA ILE A 237 3.38 -10.69 -4.22
C ILE A 237 4.20 -9.84 -5.20
N ARG A 238 3.90 -9.95 -6.50
CA ARG A 238 4.36 -8.98 -7.51
C ARG A 238 3.52 -7.71 -7.33
N LEU A 239 4.21 -6.58 -7.17
CA LEU A 239 3.57 -5.26 -7.09
C LEU A 239 3.94 -4.46 -8.34
N TRP A 240 2.92 -3.99 -9.06
CA TRP A 240 3.05 -3.01 -10.14
C TRP A 240 2.47 -1.67 -9.72
N VAL A 241 3.21 -0.59 -9.98
CA VAL A 241 2.73 0.78 -9.87
C VAL A 241 2.36 1.27 -11.27
N CYS A 242 1.09 1.58 -11.47
CA CYS A 242 0.55 2.15 -12.71
C CYS A 242 0.29 3.65 -12.50
N TYR A 243 0.85 4.51 -13.35
CA TYR A 243 0.67 5.96 -13.23
C TYR A 243 0.66 6.66 -14.60
N ARG A 244 0.53 7.98 -14.59
CA ARG A 244 0.78 8.84 -15.75
C ARG A 244 1.94 9.77 -15.46
N ASP A 245 2.91 9.84 -16.36
CA ASP A 245 3.97 10.83 -16.28
C ASP A 245 3.48 12.24 -16.62
N LYS A 246 4.38 13.23 -16.48
CA LYS A 246 4.14 14.65 -16.76
C LYS A 246 3.58 14.90 -18.18
N ASP A 247 3.89 14.01 -19.13
CA ASP A 247 3.51 14.11 -20.54
C ASP A 247 2.20 13.34 -20.82
N GLY A 248 1.58 12.77 -19.78
CA GLY A 248 0.31 12.03 -19.80
C GLY A 248 0.42 10.57 -20.25
N ASN A 249 1.64 10.11 -20.58
CA ASN A 249 1.87 8.74 -21.02
C ASN A 249 1.67 7.77 -19.87
N PHE A 250 1.16 6.58 -20.19
CA PHE A 250 0.89 5.57 -19.18
C PHE A 250 2.17 4.77 -18.90
N GLN A 251 2.51 4.67 -17.61
CA GLN A 251 3.67 3.91 -17.12
C GLN A 251 3.18 2.78 -16.20
N ALA A 252 3.81 1.60 -16.30
CA ALA A 252 3.58 0.47 -15.42
C ALA A 252 4.92 -0.14 -15.00
N ILE A 253 5.27 0.01 -13.73
CA ILE A 253 6.62 -0.18 -13.20
C ILE A 253 6.58 -1.16 -12.02
N ASP A 254 7.47 -2.15 -11.97
CA ASP A 254 7.63 -3.02 -10.78
C ASP A 254 8.03 -2.15 -9.59
N GLY A 255 7.26 -2.18 -8.51
CA GLY A 255 7.44 -1.25 -7.39
C GLY A 255 8.82 -1.31 -6.73
N ARG A 256 9.51 -2.45 -6.79
CA ARG A 256 10.89 -2.58 -6.30
C ARG A 256 11.84 -1.62 -7.02
N ARG A 257 11.52 -1.20 -8.26
CA ARG A 257 12.29 -0.20 -9.04
C ARG A 257 12.29 1.18 -8.41
N TRP A 258 11.34 1.50 -7.53
CA TRP A 258 11.28 2.76 -6.76
C TRP A 258 12.01 2.68 -5.41
N VAL A 259 12.51 1.50 -5.00
CA VAL A 259 13.19 1.30 -3.72
C VAL A 259 14.70 1.13 -3.93
N LYS A 260 15.49 1.95 -3.24
CA LYS A 260 16.96 2.07 -3.33
C LYS A 260 17.59 1.55 -2.03
N LYS A 261 18.43 0.52 -2.09
CA LYS A 261 19.17 0.03 -0.92
C LYS A 261 20.31 0.99 -0.59
N ALA A 262 20.22 1.68 0.55
CA ALA A 262 21.07 2.80 0.93
C ALA A 262 22.57 2.49 0.78
N SER A 263 23.03 1.39 1.37
CA SER A 263 24.44 0.95 1.40
C SER A 263 25.03 0.50 0.05
N THR A 264 24.27 0.55 -1.05
CA THR A 264 24.75 0.11 -2.37
C THR A 264 24.31 0.99 -3.54
N GLY A 265 23.34 1.90 -3.34
CA GLY A 265 22.67 2.62 -4.44
C GLY A 265 21.94 1.72 -5.44
N LYS A 266 21.77 0.42 -5.15
CA LYS A 266 21.10 -0.55 -6.04
C LYS A 266 19.61 -0.65 -5.75
N GLN A 267 18.89 -1.27 -6.68
CA GLN A 267 17.48 -1.59 -6.53
C GLN A 267 17.24 -2.60 -5.39
N MET A 268 16.05 -2.55 -4.78
CA MET A 268 15.58 -3.67 -3.97
C MET A 268 15.35 -4.90 -4.85
N GLU A 269 15.90 -6.03 -4.42
CA GLU A 269 15.73 -7.34 -5.07
C GLU A 269 14.59 -8.21 -4.50
N PRO A 270 14.35 -8.33 -3.18
CA PRO A 270 13.26 -9.18 -2.69
C PRO A 270 11.88 -8.71 -3.18
N ASP A 271 11.01 -9.67 -3.51
CA ASP A 271 9.57 -9.41 -3.57
C ASP A 271 9.02 -9.36 -2.14
N TRP A 272 7.98 -8.54 -1.92
CA TRP A 272 7.20 -8.58 -0.68
C TRP A 272 6.50 -9.94 -0.50
N VAL A 273 6.37 -10.39 0.75
CA VAL A 273 5.51 -11.52 1.14
C VAL A 273 4.24 -11.02 1.80
N PHE A 274 3.14 -11.74 1.60
CA PHE A 274 1.90 -11.52 2.35
C PHE A 274 1.99 -12.21 3.71
N SER A 275 2.50 -11.50 4.72
CA SER A 275 2.52 -11.93 6.12
C SER A 275 1.12 -11.97 6.73
N GLY A 276 0.26 -11.03 6.35
CA GLY A 276 -0.90 -10.67 7.16
C GLY A 276 -0.46 -9.99 8.47
N SER A 277 -1.41 -9.62 9.33
CA SER A 277 -1.10 -8.92 10.60
C SER A 277 -1.98 -9.46 11.71
N GLY A 278 -1.53 -9.33 12.96
CA GLY A 278 -2.37 -9.56 14.13
C GLY A 278 -3.48 -8.52 14.28
N PHE A 279 -4.36 -8.79 15.24
CA PHE A 279 -5.34 -7.85 15.77
C PHE A 279 -4.91 -7.43 17.17
N TRP A 280 -5.16 -6.18 17.54
CA TRP A 280 -5.14 -5.71 18.92
C TRP A 280 -6.59 -5.52 19.38
N LYS A 281 -6.88 -5.90 20.62
CA LYS A 281 -8.18 -5.70 21.24
C LYS A 281 -8.04 -4.70 22.37
N ASP A 282 -8.80 -3.62 22.30
CA ASP A 282 -8.90 -2.62 23.34
C ASP A 282 -9.47 -3.27 24.62
N PRO A 283 -8.75 -3.21 25.76
CA PRO A 283 -9.20 -3.81 27.01
C PRO A 283 -10.38 -3.06 27.67
N GLU A 284 -10.61 -1.79 27.33
CA GLU A 284 -11.71 -0.98 27.88
C GLU A 284 -12.98 -1.12 27.02
N SER A 285 -12.91 -0.79 25.72
CA SER A 285 -14.09 -0.88 24.85
C SER A 285 -14.37 -2.28 24.29
N GLY A 286 -13.43 -3.22 24.43
CA GLY A 286 -13.52 -4.55 23.84
C GLY A 286 -13.42 -4.58 22.32
N LYS A 287 -13.14 -3.45 21.67
CA LYS A 287 -13.10 -3.30 20.21
C LYS A 287 -11.81 -3.84 19.62
N GLU A 288 -11.93 -4.55 18.49
CA GLU A 288 -10.79 -5.10 17.76
C GLU A 288 -10.31 -4.16 16.64
N PHE A 289 -8.99 -4.05 16.51
CA PHE A 289 -8.28 -3.24 15.53
C PHE A 289 -7.25 -4.12 14.81
N TYR A 290 -7.34 -4.21 13.49
CA TYR A 290 -6.32 -4.87 12.67
C TYR A 290 -5.04 -4.04 12.68
N ARG A 291 -3.91 -4.58 13.18
CA ARG A 291 -2.77 -3.72 13.55
C ARG A 291 -2.21 -2.91 12.38
N ALA A 292 -2.02 -3.51 11.20
CA ALA A 292 -1.58 -2.81 9.99
C ALA A 292 -2.43 -1.61 9.53
N ASP A 293 -3.66 -1.41 10.03
CA ASP A 293 -4.42 -0.17 9.78
C ASP A 293 -3.73 1.07 10.42
N SER A 294 -2.75 0.93 11.31
CA SER A 294 -1.93 2.04 11.83
C SER A 294 -0.98 2.66 10.80
N GLY A 295 -0.68 1.96 9.71
CA GLY A 295 0.24 2.42 8.67
C GLY A 295 1.00 1.30 7.97
N ASP A 296 1.24 0.19 8.67
CA ASP A 296 2.17 -0.89 8.29
C ASP A 296 1.59 -1.82 7.19
N MET A 297 1.18 -1.26 6.04
CA MET A 297 0.54 -2.03 4.96
C MET A 297 1.55 -2.78 4.09
N ILE A 298 2.50 -2.07 3.48
CA ILE A 298 3.53 -2.67 2.60
C ILE A 298 4.89 -2.10 3.02
N CYS A 299 5.61 -2.85 3.83
CA CYS A 299 6.82 -2.40 4.52
C CYS A 299 8.10 -2.70 3.71
N VAL A 300 9.17 -1.95 3.98
CA VAL A 300 10.56 -2.26 3.54
C VAL A 300 11.53 -2.35 4.73
N SER A 301 11.12 -1.87 5.90
CA SER A 301 11.64 -2.24 7.21
C SER A 301 10.71 -3.25 7.88
N ASN A 302 11.22 -4.17 8.70
CA ASN A 302 10.36 -5.24 9.22
C ASN A 302 9.51 -4.78 10.41
N PHE A 303 8.20 -5.07 10.40
CA PHE A 303 7.30 -4.77 11.52
C PHE A 303 6.46 -5.98 11.91
N ASN A 304 6.32 -6.26 13.21
CA ASN A 304 5.45 -7.36 13.68
C ASN A 304 3.94 -7.07 13.47
N SER A 305 3.60 -5.88 12.95
CA SER A 305 2.29 -5.44 12.46
C SER A 305 2.20 -5.35 10.93
N ALA A 306 3.27 -5.64 10.18
CA ALA A 306 3.29 -5.52 8.72
C ALA A 306 2.31 -6.48 8.02
N MET A 307 1.33 -5.98 7.26
CA MET A 307 0.46 -6.82 6.42
C MET A 307 1.22 -7.47 5.26
N MET A 308 2.16 -6.73 4.67
CA MET A 308 3.14 -7.20 3.70
C MET A 308 4.50 -6.64 4.07
N ASP A 309 5.53 -7.48 4.01
CA ASP A 309 6.89 -7.18 4.46
C ASP A 309 7.89 -7.83 3.49
N ILE A 310 9.18 -7.53 3.60
CA ILE A 310 10.24 -8.21 2.84
C ILE A 310 10.81 -9.40 3.66
N PRO A 311 11.02 -10.58 3.04
CA PRO A 311 11.44 -11.80 3.73
C PRO A 311 12.96 -11.82 4.05
N VAL A 312 13.53 -10.67 4.42
CA VAL A 312 14.95 -10.47 4.78
C VAL A 312 15.03 -9.46 5.91
N ALA A 313 16.07 -9.57 6.75
CA ALA A 313 16.30 -8.64 7.85
C ALA A 313 16.49 -7.20 7.35
N SER A 314 15.66 -6.30 7.88
CA SER A 314 15.66 -4.86 7.60
C SER A 314 15.21 -4.11 8.85
N SER A 315 16.08 -3.27 9.40
CA SER A 315 15.81 -2.58 10.66
C SER A 315 14.64 -1.60 10.53
N ALA A 316 13.84 -1.49 11.57
CA ALA A 316 12.85 -0.42 11.77
C ALA A 316 13.41 0.74 12.63
N GLU A 317 14.59 0.58 13.22
CA GLU A 317 15.23 1.65 14.00
C GLU A 317 15.69 2.77 13.07
N ALA A 318 15.30 4.02 13.37
CA ALA A 318 15.44 5.17 12.46
C ALA A 318 16.89 5.44 11.97
N GLY A 319 17.91 5.05 12.75
CA GLY A 319 19.32 5.17 12.36
C GLY A 319 19.83 4.08 11.42
N ASP A 320 19.14 2.94 11.33
CA ASP A 320 19.56 1.72 10.62
C ASP A 320 18.66 1.38 9.41
N LEU A 321 17.77 2.29 9.00
CA LEU A 321 16.82 2.10 7.90
C LEU A 321 17.57 1.81 6.57
N LEU A 322 17.39 0.60 6.03
CA LEU A 322 18.20 0.08 4.92
C LEU A 322 17.82 0.63 3.53
N TYR A 323 16.68 1.33 3.41
CA TYR A 323 16.08 1.70 2.13
C TYR A 323 15.68 3.17 2.05
N LEU A 324 15.82 3.71 0.85
CA LEU A 324 15.50 5.08 0.44
C LEU A 324 14.66 5.02 -0.85
N PRO A 325 13.99 6.12 -1.25
CA PRO A 325 13.42 6.24 -2.58
C PRO A 325 14.49 6.26 -3.69
N PHE A 326 14.14 5.72 -4.86
CA PHE A 326 14.73 6.13 -6.13
C PHE A 326 14.01 7.38 -6.64
N THR A 327 14.32 8.52 -6.03
CA THR A 327 13.74 9.85 -6.31
C THR A 327 13.69 10.17 -7.82
N GLU A 328 14.71 9.75 -8.56
CA GLU A 328 14.89 9.99 -10.00
C GLU A 328 13.94 9.14 -10.87
N ARG A 329 13.18 8.21 -10.26
CA ARG A 329 12.28 7.25 -10.93
C ARG A 329 10.82 7.38 -10.50
N ILE A 330 10.54 8.19 -9.48
CA ILE A 330 9.21 8.38 -8.89
C ILE A 330 8.64 9.70 -9.46
N PRO A 331 7.38 9.75 -9.94
CA PRO A 331 6.78 11.00 -10.41
C PRO A 331 6.52 11.95 -9.24
N PRO A 332 6.24 13.25 -9.49
CA PRO A 332 6.08 14.24 -8.44
C PRO A 332 5.06 13.86 -7.35
N GLN A 333 5.32 14.32 -6.13
CA GLN A 333 4.41 14.16 -4.99
C GLN A 333 2.97 14.57 -5.36
N GLY A 334 2.00 13.79 -4.89
CA GLY A 334 0.59 13.95 -5.22
C GLY A 334 0.15 13.35 -6.56
N THR A 335 1.05 12.79 -7.38
CA THR A 335 0.69 12.11 -8.63
C THR A 335 -0.25 10.92 -8.35
N PRO A 336 -1.49 10.90 -8.91
CA PRO A 336 -2.40 9.77 -8.78
C PRO A 336 -1.86 8.52 -9.46
N LEU A 337 -1.97 7.38 -8.79
CA LEU A 337 -1.50 6.08 -9.24
C LEU A 337 -2.49 4.96 -8.89
N ARG A 338 -2.26 3.79 -9.47
CA ARG A 338 -2.99 2.55 -9.23
C ARG A 338 -1.99 1.43 -8.98
N LEU A 339 -2.06 0.82 -7.80
CA LEU A 339 -1.33 -0.39 -7.47
C LEU A 339 -2.07 -1.61 -8.00
N VAL A 340 -1.30 -2.58 -8.50
CA VAL A 340 -1.79 -3.92 -8.85
C VAL A 340 -0.94 -4.95 -8.13
N LEU A 341 -1.56 -5.69 -7.21
CA LEU A 341 -0.92 -6.72 -6.39
C LEU A 341 -1.31 -8.10 -6.93
N ILE A 342 -0.32 -8.91 -7.29
CA ILE A 342 -0.53 -10.19 -7.97
C ILE A 342 0.24 -11.29 -7.21
N PRO A 343 -0.42 -12.28 -6.60
CA PRO A 343 0.25 -13.36 -5.89
C PRO A 343 1.11 -14.19 -6.86
N ILE A 344 2.39 -14.35 -6.56
CA ILE A 344 3.31 -15.16 -7.35
C ILE A 344 2.96 -16.64 -7.11
N PRO A 345 2.70 -17.43 -8.17
CA PRO A 345 2.38 -18.85 -8.02
C PRO A 345 3.45 -19.58 -7.21
N LEU A 346 3.03 -20.43 -6.27
CA LEU A 346 3.98 -21.34 -5.61
C LEU A 346 4.48 -22.40 -6.61
N PRO A 347 5.74 -22.84 -6.49
CA PRO A 347 6.22 -24.03 -7.18
C PRO A 347 5.34 -25.24 -6.88
N THR A 348 5.07 -26.06 -7.90
CA THR A 348 4.31 -27.31 -7.73
C THR A 348 4.67 -28.29 -8.85
N ASP A 349 4.75 -29.57 -8.51
CA ASP A 349 5.02 -30.66 -9.46
C ASP A 349 3.78 -31.03 -10.30
N LYS A 350 2.61 -30.44 -9.97
CA LYS A 350 1.36 -30.66 -10.69
C LYS A 350 1.36 -29.91 -12.03
N PRO A 351 0.98 -30.55 -13.16
CA PRO A 351 0.90 -29.88 -14.46
C PRO A 351 0.04 -28.61 -14.42
N ILE A 352 0.68 -27.46 -14.69
CA ILE A 352 0.01 -26.16 -14.76
C ILE A 352 -0.75 -26.07 -16.09
N LYS A 353 -2.05 -25.80 -16.03
CA LYS A 353 -2.85 -25.56 -17.24
C LYS A 353 -2.53 -24.16 -17.80
N PRO A 354 -2.32 -24.01 -19.12
CA PRO A 354 -2.12 -22.68 -19.72
C PRO A 354 -3.22 -21.70 -19.32
N GLY A 355 -2.83 -20.52 -18.84
CA GLY A 355 -3.76 -19.48 -18.37
C GLY A 355 -4.44 -19.75 -17.01
N SER A 356 -4.10 -20.81 -16.27
CA SER A 356 -4.67 -21.07 -14.93
C SER A 356 -3.90 -20.44 -13.76
N GLN A 357 -2.89 -19.62 -14.05
CA GLN A 357 -2.05 -18.91 -13.08
C GLN A 357 -1.96 -17.43 -13.47
N PRO A 358 -1.87 -16.50 -12.51
CA PRO A 358 -1.65 -15.08 -12.80
C PRO A 358 -0.35 -14.83 -13.57
N ASP A 359 -0.37 -13.86 -14.49
CA ASP A 359 0.85 -13.27 -15.03
C ASP A 359 1.44 -12.31 -14.00
N THR A 360 2.71 -12.54 -13.64
CA THR A 360 3.48 -11.76 -12.66
C THR A 360 4.76 -11.17 -13.26
N LYS A 361 4.88 -11.18 -14.59
CA LYS A 361 6.04 -10.73 -15.37
C LYS A 361 5.69 -9.65 -16.38
N THR A 362 4.51 -9.71 -17.00
CA THR A 362 4.03 -8.68 -17.91
C THR A 362 3.49 -7.47 -17.12
N PRO A 363 3.91 -6.23 -17.41
CA PRO A 363 3.32 -5.04 -16.80
C PRO A 363 1.84 -4.87 -17.19
N PRO A 364 0.96 -4.40 -16.28
CA PRO A 364 -0.41 -4.03 -16.61
C PRO A 364 -0.48 -3.00 -17.74
N THR A 365 -1.49 -3.08 -18.61
CA THR A 365 -1.65 -2.15 -19.74
C THR A 365 -2.52 -0.94 -19.38
N LYS A 366 -2.48 0.12 -20.22
CA LYS A 366 -3.18 1.40 -20.01
C LYS A 366 -4.68 1.30 -19.69
N SER A 367 -5.33 0.19 -20.06
CA SER A 367 -6.74 -0.06 -19.73
C SER A 367 -7.00 -0.31 -18.24
N ILE A 368 -5.99 -0.69 -17.45
CA ILE A 368 -6.14 -0.90 -15.99
C ILE A 368 -6.43 0.40 -15.24
N MET A 369 -6.04 1.55 -15.80
CA MET A 369 -6.10 2.88 -15.19
C MET A 369 -6.89 3.87 -16.08
N PRO A 370 -8.21 3.64 -16.28
CA PRO A 370 -9.07 4.59 -16.96
C PRO A 370 -9.23 5.85 -16.11
N LEU A 371 -9.21 7.01 -16.76
CA LEU A 371 -9.53 8.28 -16.10
C LEU A 371 -11.04 8.42 -15.93
N LYS A 372 -11.46 9.27 -14.99
CA LYS A 372 -12.79 9.87 -15.05
C LYS A 372 -12.78 10.87 -16.19
N ASN A 373 -13.64 10.68 -17.18
CA ASN A 373 -13.89 11.70 -18.19
C ASN A 373 -14.27 12.98 -17.45
N LYS A 374 -13.57 14.09 -17.73
CA LYS A 374 -14.14 15.41 -17.42
C LYS A 374 -15.47 15.46 -18.16
N ALA A 375 -16.59 15.37 -17.43
CA ALA A 375 -17.89 15.67 -18.00
C ALA A 375 -17.75 17.04 -18.65
N VAL A 376 -18.05 17.13 -19.95
CA VAL A 376 -17.93 18.40 -20.68
C VAL A 376 -18.77 19.40 -19.91
N SER A 377 -18.09 20.38 -19.29
CA SER A 377 -18.74 21.49 -18.65
C SER A 377 -19.44 22.26 -19.75
N LYS A 378 -20.70 21.89 -20.03
CA LYS A 378 -21.60 22.69 -20.83
C LYS A 378 -21.48 24.08 -20.25
N SER A 379 -20.97 25.01 -21.06
CA SER A 379 -21.02 26.42 -20.74
C SER A 379 -22.47 26.71 -20.39
N ILE A 380 -22.72 27.13 -19.14
CA ILE A 380 -23.97 27.79 -18.80
C ILE A 380 -23.96 29.02 -19.70
N GLY A 381 -24.75 28.95 -20.78
CA GLY A 381 -24.78 30.01 -21.77
C GLY A 381 -25.13 31.30 -21.05
N LYS A 382 -24.36 32.36 -21.30
CA LYS A 382 -24.78 33.70 -20.90
C LYS A 382 -26.12 33.96 -21.57
N THR A 383 -27.20 33.86 -20.80
CA THR A 383 -28.47 34.51 -21.16
C THR A 383 -28.19 36.00 -21.08
N THR A 384 -27.88 36.58 -22.24
CA THR A 384 -27.79 38.03 -22.43
C THR A 384 -29.11 38.65 -21.93
N PRO A 385 -29.09 39.71 -21.12
CA PRO A 385 -30.31 40.43 -20.80
C PRO A 385 -30.83 41.12 -22.06
N ASP A 386 -32.08 40.87 -22.45
CA ASP A 386 -32.72 41.58 -23.56
C ASP A 386 -33.04 43.03 -23.13
N SER A 387 -32.11 43.94 -23.40
CA SER A 387 -32.30 45.38 -23.23
C SER A 387 -33.13 45.94 -24.40
N ASN A 388 -34.45 45.71 -24.39
CA ASN A 388 -35.35 46.19 -25.45
C ASN A 388 -36.26 47.33 -24.96
N THR A 389 -35.65 48.50 -24.75
CA THR A 389 -36.37 49.75 -24.45
C THR A 389 -37.22 50.16 -25.66
N LYS A 390 -38.55 50.23 -25.50
CA LYS A 390 -39.44 50.86 -26.48
C LYS A 390 -40.31 51.94 -25.84
N ASN A 391 -40.26 53.12 -26.45
CA ASN A 391 -41.11 54.27 -26.13
C ASN A 391 -42.48 54.12 -26.78
N GLY A 392 -43.48 54.79 -26.20
CA GLY A 392 -44.85 54.87 -26.72
C GLY A 392 -45.81 53.91 -25.99
N LYS A 393 -46.98 54.36 -25.53
CA LYS A 393 -47.65 55.64 -25.80
C LYS A 393 -48.55 56.05 -24.64
#